data_AF-A0A232FNC7-F1
#
_entry.id   AF-A0A232FNC7-F1
#
_cell.length_a   1.000
_cell.length_b   1.000
_cell.length_c   1.000
_cell.angle_alpha   90.00
_cell.angle_beta   90.00
_cell.angle_gamma   90.00
#
_symmetry.space_group_name_H-M   'P 1'
#
loop_
_entity.id
_entity.type
_entity.pdbx_description
1 polymer ?
#
loop_
_entity_poly.entity_id
_entity_poly.type
_entity_poly.pdbx_seq_one_letter_code
_entity_poly.pdbx_strand_id
1 'polypeptide(L)'
;MKGTEVKRTTIDPRYYFDLNIKLMALCGLRCSMTKTIGSFINKVPTLMANLVGIAVFVSEFNLLVDAVHLRDSALAAQTLGQLVSNTQCITKGLLFAFSIEKLQPVFHEIRILWEKYQPEEEIQKSIVKDADRTLTFCKCYVTANFSCLVSFSLPMAVKLFLQYQSRVATNHTYDVSQTMLLVKYPFEITDTSTFAIVIFLEEFLLVMNVVFWVSSDTTFAQTTTHLCLQFKVLKRDIEKMFNYEGPDGKEILLQLVERHRELLRYRDNPKRVFLKTIITMFF
;
A
#
# COMPACT_ATOMS: atom_id res chain seq x y z
N MET A 1 -8.48 27.68 13.72
CA MET A 1 -8.60 28.26 12.36
C MET A 1 -9.50 27.36 11.54
N LYS A 2 -10.67 27.86 11.14
CA LYS A 2 -11.69 27.12 10.39
C LYS A 2 -11.15 26.79 8.99
N GLY A 3 -10.89 25.52 8.71
CA GLY A 3 -10.56 25.03 7.39
C GLY A 3 -11.84 24.86 6.57
N THR A 4 -11.90 25.59 5.47
CA THR A 4 -13.01 25.71 4.53
C THR A 4 -13.39 24.35 3.93
N GLU A 5 -14.55 23.81 4.33
CA GLU A 5 -15.25 22.74 3.60
C GLU A 5 -15.71 23.31 2.25
N VAL A 6 -14.83 23.24 1.25
CA VAL A 6 -15.25 23.41 -0.14
C VAL A 6 -16.10 22.19 -0.49
N LYS A 7 -17.42 22.39 -0.58
CA LYS A 7 -18.35 21.45 -1.23
C LYS A 7 -17.86 21.20 -2.66
N ARG A 8 -17.01 20.20 -2.86
CA ARG A 8 -16.54 19.81 -4.20
C ARG A 8 -17.71 19.19 -4.94
N THR A 9 -18.16 19.88 -5.97
CA THR A 9 -19.19 19.41 -6.90
C THR A 9 -18.66 18.35 -7.87
N THR A 10 -17.35 18.24 -8.05
CA THR A 10 -16.68 17.25 -8.91
C THR A 10 -15.43 16.67 -8.23
N ILE A 11 -15.20 15.36 -8.36
CA ILE A 11 -13.96 14.70 -7.92
C ILE A 11 -12.97 14.67 -9.07
N ASP A 12 -11.80 15.26 -8.86
CA ASP A 12 -10.63 15.06 -9.71
C ASP A 12 -10.04 13.66 -9.44
N PRO A 13 -9.97 12.77 -10.44
CA PRO A 13 -9.37 11.45 -10.28
C PRO A 13 -7.92 11.52 -9.80
N ARG A 14 -7.19 12.60 -10.11
CA ARG A 14 -5.83 12.82 -9.59
C ARG A 14 -5.83 12.97 -8.08
N TYR A 15 -6.77 13.75 -7.53
CA TYR A 15 -6.91 13.91 -6.10
C TYR A 15 -7.31 12.61 -5.41
N TYR A 16 -8.19 11.82 -6.03
CA TYR A 16 -8.64 10.55 -5.46
C TYR A 16 -7.49 9.53 -5.30
N PHE A 17 -6.59 9.42 -6.30
CA PHE A 17 -5.44 8.51 -6.26
C PHE A 17 -4.13 9.14 -5.74
N ASP A 18 -4.12 10.43 -5.41
CA ASP A 18 -2.91 11.16 -4.96
C ASP A 18 -2.23 10.50 -3.75
N LEU A 19 -3.03 9.98 -2.81
CA LEU A 19 -2.53 9.25 -1.66
C LEU A 19 -1.65 8.06 -2.08
N ASN A 20 -2.14 7.21 -2.98
CA ASN A 20 -1.40 6.03 -3.42
C ASN A 20 -0.18 6.42 -4.24
N ILE A 21 -0.28 7.45 -5.09
CA ILE A 21 0.86 7.97 -5.87
C ILE A 21 1.99 8.41 -4.94
N LYS A 22 1.65 9.12 -3.86
CA LYS A 22 2.61 9.53 -2.83
C LYS A 22 3.19 8.34 -2.08
N LEU A 23 2.37 7.38 -1.67
CA LEU A 23 2.83 6.16 -0.97
C LEU A 23 3.78 5.33 -1.83
N MET A 24 3.47 5.12 -3.11
CA MET A 24 4.36 4.45 -4.05
C MET A 24 5.67 5.24 -4.26
N ALA A 25 5.61 6.57 -4.28
CA ALA A 25 6.82 7.38 -4.37
C ALA A 25 7.76 7.22 -3.16
N LEU A 26 7.23 6.93 -1.95
CA LEU A 26 8.05 6.67 -0.77
C LEU A 26 8.91 5.42 -0.91
N CYS A 27 8.44 4.38 -1.60
CA CYS A 27 9.23 3.18 -1.88
C CYS A 27 10.06 3.28 -3.18
N GLY A 28 10.18 4.48 -3.76
CA GLY A 28 10.90 4.75 -5.00
C GLY A 28 10.10 4.52 -6.29
N LEU A 29 8.92 3.89 -6.19
CA LEU A 29 8.07 3.56 -7.33
C LEU A 29 7.33 4.79 -7.84
N ARG A 30 7.94 5.49 -8.81
CA ARG A 30 7.30 6.64 -9.44
C ARG A 30 6.18 6.20 -10.39
N CYS A 31 4.95 6.62 -10.09
CA CYS A 31 3.80 6.46 -10.96
C CYS A 31 3.13 7.81 -11.21
N SER A 32 2.49 7.97 -12.37
CA SER A 32 1.71 9.15 -12.71
C SER A 32 0.54 8.76 -13.60
N MET A 33 -0.60 9.45 -13.43
CA MET A 33 -1.79 9.29 -14.28
C MET A 33 -1.66 10.03 -15.63
N THR A 34 -0.64 10.87 -15.81
CA THR A 34 -0.50 11.76 -16.98
C THR A 34 0.63 11.37 -17.94
N LYS A 35 1.71 10.78 -17.43
CA LYS A 35 2.89 10.42 -18.22
C LYS A 35 3.42 9.08 -17.74
N THR A 36 3.89 8.25 -18.66
CA THR A 36 4.63 7.03 -18.34
C THR A 36 5.99 7.42 -17.75
N ILE A 37 6.29 6.95 -16.53
CA ILE A 37 7.56 7.24 -15.85
C ILE A 37 8.31 5.91 -15.74
N GLY A 38 8.68 5.37 -16.89
CA GLY A 38 9.42 4.11 -16.98
C GLY A 38 10.91 4.36 -16.81
N SER A 39 11.46 4.02 -15.64
CA SER A 39 12.90 3.80 -15.49
C SER A 39 13.13 2.73 -14.44
N PHE A 40 13.96 1.74 -14.77
CA PHE A 40 14.40 0.68 -13.85
C PHE A 40 14.99 1.27 -12.55
N ILE A 41 15.61 2.46 -12.63
CA ILE A 41 16.17 3.17 -11.48
C ILE A 41 15.13 3.40 -10.38
N ASN A 42 13.86 3.61 -10.75
CA ASN A 42 12.77 3.82 -9.79
C ASN A 42 12.40 2.54 -9.03
N LYS A 43 12.82 1.35 -9.49
CA LYS A 43 12.57 0.07 -8.81
C LYS A 43 13.67 -0.28 -7.82
N VAL A 44 14.86 0.30 -7.96
CA VAL A 44 16.05 -0.04 -7.16
C VAL A 44 15.79 0.07 -5.65
N PRO A 45 15.18 1.13 -5.11
CA PRO A 45 14.95 1.23 -3.67
C PRO A 45 14.06 0.10 -3.13
N THR A 46 12.99 -0.24 -3.86
CA THR A 46 12.11 -1.37 -3.52
C THR A 46 12.85 -2.70 -3.58
N LEU A 47 13.65 -2.95 -4.63
CA LEU A 47 14.41 -4.20 -4.76
C LEU A 47 15.45 -4.34 -3.65
N MET A 48 16.16 -3.26 -3.30
CA MET A 48 17.12 -3.24 -2.20
C MET A 48 16.45 -3.53 -0.86
N ALA A 49 15.30 -2.92 -0.58
CA ALA A 49 14.54 -3.20 0.65
C ALA A 49 14.09 -4.67 0.73
N ASN A 50 13.66 -5.27 -0.39
CA ASN A 50 13.33 -6.70 -0.42
C ASN A 50 14.55 -7.61 -0.21
N LEU A 51 15.72 -7.25 -0.75
CA LEU A 51 16.96 -8.00 -0.50
C LEU A 51 17.35 -7.97 0.99
N VAL A 52 17.23 -6.80 1.63
CA VAL A 52 17.41 -6.66 3.08
C VAL A 52 16.39 -7.51 3.83
N GLY A 53 15.11 -7.47 3.43
CA GLY A 53 14.05 -8.30 4.01
C GLY A 53 14.34 -9.80 3.93
N ILE A 54 14.89 -10.28 2.81
CA ILE A 54 15.30 -11.69 2.64
C ILE A 54 16.46 -12.04 3.58
N ALA A 55 17.45 -11.16 3.74
CA ALA A 55 18.56 -11.40 4.67
C ALA A 55 18.06 -11.47 6.13
N VAL A 56 17.12 -10.59 6.49
CA VAL A 56 16.46 -10.60 7.80
C VAL A 56 15.61 -11.87 7.97
N PHE A 57 14.88 -12.30 6.94
CA PHE A 57 14.08 -13.54 6.96
C PHE A 57 14.94 -14.77 7.31
N VAL A 58 16.14 -14.88 6.75
CA VAL A 58 17.06 -15.98 7.10
C VAL A 58 17.45 -15.92 8.58
N SER A 59 17.69 -14.72 9.11
CA SER A 59 18.05 -14.50 10.51
C SER A 59 16.87 -14.79 11.47
N GLU A 60 15.65 -14.43 11.09
CA GLU A 60 14.41 -14.79 11.79
C GLU A 60 14.18 -16.30 11.79
N PHE A 61 14.41 -16.96 10.65
CA PHE A 61 14.23 -18.40 10.52
C PHE A 61 15.21 -19.18 11.41
N ASN A 62 16.47 -18.73 11.48
CA ASN A 62 17.45 -19.32 12.40
C ASN A 62 17.01 -19.18 13.86
N LEU A 63 16.48 -18.01 14.25
CA LEU A 63 15.94 -17.82 15.60
C LEU A 63 14.73 -18.72 15.88
N LEU A 64 13.85 -18.93 14.89
CA LEU A 64 12.71 -19.84 15.03
C LEU A 64 13.17 -21.28 15.27
N VAL A 65 14.17 -21.76 14.51
CA VAL A 65 14.73 -23.11 14.68
C VAL A 65 15.28 -23.28 16.10
N ASP A 66 16.02 -22.29 16.60
CA ASP A 66 16.56 -22.31 17.97
C ASP A 66 15.44 -22.31 19.02
N ALA A 67 14.43 -21.44 18.86
CA ALA A 67 13.30 -21.36 19.79
C ALA A 67 12.51 -22.68 19.85
N VAL A 68 12.30 -23.33 18.70
CA VAL A 68 11.65 -24.65 18.62
C VAL A 68 12.52 -25.72 19.28
N HIS A 69 13.83 -25.69 19.05
CA HIS A 69 14.76 -26.63 19.67
C HIS A 69 14.80 -26.50 21.20
N LEU A 70 14.78 -25.25 21.70
CA LEU A 70 14.74 -24.91 23.11
C LEU A 70 13.36 -25.09 23.76
N ARG A 71 12.34 -25.49 22.99
CA ARG A 71 10.94 -25.64 23.43
C ARG A 71 10.32 -24.35 24.00
N ASP A 72 10.81 -23.19 23.59
CA ASP A 72 10.22 -21.90 23.93
C ASP A 72 9.05 -21.61 23.00
N SER A 73 7.85 -22.06 23.40
CA SER A 73 6.63 -21.88 22.60
C SER A 73 6.23 -20.42 22.41
N ALA A 74 6.58 -19.53 23.36
CA ALA A 74 6.22 -18.13 23.28
C ALA A 74 7.09 -17.40 22.26
N LEU A 75 8.42 -17.61 22.34
CA LEU A 75 9.37 -17.06 21.38
C LEU A 75 9.10 -17.61 19.98
N ALA A 76 8.87 -18.92 19.85
CA ALA A 76 8.57 -19.54 18.56
C ALA A 76 7.30 -18.95 17.91
N ALA A 77 6.24 -18.73 18.68
CA ALA A 77 5.00 -18.15 18.15
C ALA A 77 5.19 -16.69 17.69
N GLN A 78 5.94 -15.88 18.45
CA GLN A 78 6.24 -14.49 18.08
C GLN A 78 7.10 -14.41 16.82
N THR A 79 8.19 -15.18 16.76
CA THR A 79 9.08 -15.22 15.59
C THR A 79 8.37 -15.76 14.35
N LEU A 80 7.48 -16.74 14.49
CA LEU A 80 6.65 -17.22 13.39
C LEU A 80 5.71 -16.14 12.86
N GLY A 81 5.06 -15.37 13.75
CA GLY A 81 4.23 -14.23 13.36
C GLY A 81 5.01 -13.17 12.57
N GLN A 82 6.24 -12.87 13.02
CA GLN A 82 7.13 -11.94 12.34
C GLN A 82 7.56 -12.46 10.95
N LEU A 83 7.94 -13.75 10.85
CA LEU A 83 8.29 -14.41 9.59
C LEU A 83 7.16 -14.34 8.56
N VAL A 84 5.91 -14.62 8.98
CA VAL A 84 4.74 -14.53 8.10
C VAL A 84 4.55 -13.09 7.61
N SER A 85 4.66 -12.11 8.52
CA SER A 85 4.55 -10.68 8.16
C SER A 85 5.64 -10.26 7.18
N ASN A 86 6.89 -10.64 7.42
CA ASN A 86 8.02 -10.35 6.54
C ASN A 86 7.85 -11.01 5.16
N THR A 87 7.39 -12.27 5.11
CA THR A 87 7.07 -12.97 3.86
C THR A 87 6.02 -12.22 3.03
N GLN A 88 4.95 -11.74 3.67
CA GLN A 88 3.92 -10.95 3.02
C GLN A 88 4.50 -9.63 2.48
N CYS A 89 5.37 -8.96 3.25
CA CYS A 89 5.99 -7.71 2.83
C CYS A 89 6.93 -7.91 1.64
N ILE A 90 7.78 -8.93 1.66
CA ILE A 90 8.68 -9.28 0.54
C ILE A 90 7.87 -9.56 -0.72
N THR A 91 6.82 -10.37 -0.58
CA THR A 91 5.95 -10.75 -1.69
C THR A 91 5.26 -9.51 -2.27
N LYS A 92 4.65 -8.66 -1.42
CA LYS A 92 4.01 -7.41 -1.85
C LYS A 92 5.02 -6.47 -2.52
N GLY A 93 6.20 -6.28 -1.94
CA GLY A 93 7.25 -5.40 -2.47
C GLY A 93 7.72 -5.82 -3.87
N LEU A 94 8.03 -7.10 -4.06
CA LEU A 94 8.43 -7.63 -5.37
C LEU A 94 7.30 -7.51 -6.39
N LEU A 95 6.09 -7.91 -6.02
CA LEU A 95 4.94 -7.81 -6.91
C LEU A 95 4.65 -6.36 -7.33
N PHE A 96 4.81 -5.38 -6.42
CA PHE A 96 4.71 -3.96 -6.75
C PHE A 96 5.78 -3.52 -7.75
N ALA A 97 7.05 -3.87 -7.50
CA ALA A 97 8.15 -3.49 -8.39
C ALA A 97 7.96 -4.01 -9.82
N PHE A 98 7.44 -5.23 -9.98
CA PHE A 98 7.19 -5.82 -11.30
C PHE A 98 5.86 -5.39 -11.93
N SER A 99 4.88 -4.99 -11.12
CA SER A 99 3.55 -4.61 -11.61
C SER A 99 3.38 -3.12 -11.86
N ILE A 100 4.31 -2.27 -11.42
CA ILE A 100 4.20 -0.81 -11.54
C ILE A 100 4.00 -0.34 -12.99
N GLU A 101 4.69 -0.98 -13.94
CA GLU A 101 4.57 -0.69 -15.37
C GLU A 101 3.20 -1.08 -15.94
N LYS A 102 2.56 -2.09 -15.35
CA LYS A 102 1.21 -2.53 -15.71
C LYS A 102 0.15 -1.66 -15.02
N LEU A 103 0.45 -1.11 -13.83
CA LEU A 103 -0.44 -0.26 -13.06
C LEU A 103 -0.56 1.15 -13.66
N GLN A 104 0.52 1.64 -14.28
CA GLN A 104 0.54 2.97 -14.91
C GLN A 104 -0.50 3.18 -16.03
N PRO A 105 -0.60 2.32 -17.06
CA PRO A 105 -1.65 2.46 -18.08
C PRO A 105 -3.05 2.31 -17.48
N VAL A 106 -3.21 1.49 -16.44
CA VAL A 106 -4.48 1.35 -15.72
C VAL A 106 -4.92 2.66 -15.08
N PHE A 107 -4.03 3.38 -14.41
CA PHE A 107 -4.38 4.71 -13.87
C PHE A 107 -4.73 5.71 -14.97
N HIS A 108 -4.04 5.64 -16.11
CA HIS A 108 -4.34 6.50 -17.26
C HIS A 108 -5.74 6.21 -17.82
N GLU A 109 -6.08 4.94 -18.04
CA GLU A 109 -7.41 4.52 -18.50
C GLU A 109 -8.51 4.88 -17.49
N ILE A 110 -8.28 4.65 -16.20
CA ILE A 110 -9.20 5.04 -15.11
C ILE A 110 -9.54 6.53 -15.20
N ARG A 111 -8.52 7.37 -15.41
CA ARG A 111 -8.70 8.81 -15.60
C ARG A 111 -9.55 9.11 -16.83
N ILE A 112 -9.22 8.50 -17.97
CA ILE A 112 -9.98 8.71 -19.23
C ILE A 112 -11.44 8.30 -19.04
N LEU A 113 -11.71 7.16 -18.41
CA LEU A 113 -13.09 6.70 -18.14
C LEU A 113 -13.87 7.66 -17.25
N TRP A 114 -13.22 8.21 -16.22
CA TRP A 114 -13.85 9.19 -15.33
C TRP A 114 -14.10 10.53 -16.01
N GLU A 115 -13.18 10.98 -16.88
CA GLU A 115 -13.33 12.22 -17.66
C GLU A 115 -14.39 12.06 -18.76
N LYS A 116 -14.44 10.90 -19.44
CA LYS A 116 -15.37 10.59 -20.53
C LYS A 116 -16.81 10.38 -20.04
N TYR A 117 -16.99 9.72 -18.91
CA TYR A 117 -18.30 9.34 -18.40
C TYR A 117 -18.62 10.06 -17.08
N GLN A 118 -18.84 11.37 -17.16
CA GLN A 118 -19.22 12.14 -15.99
C GLN A 118 -20.65 11.79 -15.54
N PRO A 119 -20.87 11.59 -14.23
CA PRO A 119 -22.21 11.31 -13.72
C PRO A 119 -23.11 12.55 -13.80
N GLU A 120 -24.38 12.33 -14.13
CA GLU A 120 -25.41 13.36 -14.05
C GLU A 120 -25.56 13.93 -12.62
N GLU A 121 -26.00 15.19 -12.51
CA GLU A 121 -26.06 15.95 -11.24
C GLU A 121 -26.79 15.21 -10.11
N GLU A 122 -27.84 14.45 -10.42
CA GLU A 122 -28.63 13.69 -9.44
C GLU A 122 -27.82 12.62 -8.73
N ILE A 123 -26.96 11.89 -9.46
CA ILE A 123 -26.20 10.75 -8.93
C ILE A 123 -24.79 11.19 -8.53
N GLN A 124 -24.29 12.27 -9.13
CA GLN A 124 -22.97 12.83 -8.87
C GLN A 124 -22.70 13.01 -7.38
N LYS A 125 -23.66 13.56 -6.61
CA LYS A 125 -23.50 13.72 -5.15
C LYS A 125 -23.29 12.39 -4.43
N SER A 126 -24.01 11.34 -4.82
CA SER A 126 -23.87 10.01 -4.22
C SER A 126 -22.53 9.37 -4.57
N ILE A 127 -22.10 9.48 -5.83
CA ILE A 127 -20.81 8.94 -6.29
C ILE A 127 -19.65 9.65 -5.61
N VAL A 128 -19.72 10.98 -5.52
CA VAL A 128 -18.72 11.80 -4.86
C VAL A 128 -18.61 11.43 -3.38
N LYS A 129 -19.74 11.25 -2.70
CA LYS A 129 -19.78 10.83 -1.31
C LYS A 129 -19.16 9.45 -1.09
N ASP A 130 -19.46 8.48 -1.95
CA ASP A 130 -18.91 7.13 -1.85
C ASP A 130 -17.39 7.12 -2.08
N ALA A 131 -16.89 7.86 -3.08
CA ALA A 131 -15.46 8.01 -3.33
C ALA A 131 -14.76 8.71 -2.16
N ASP A 132 -15.32 9.80 -1.62
CA ASP A 132 -14.72 10.51 -0.48
C ASP A 132 -14.69 9.64 0.79
N ARG A 133 -15.72 8.81 1.00
CA ARG A 133 -15.73 7.82 2.08
C ARG A 133 -14.60 6.80 1.94
N THR A 134 -14.36 6.28 0.73
CA THR A 134 -13.23 5.36 0.49
C THR A 134 -11.89 6.06 0.69
N LEU A 135 -11.71 7.29 0.20
CA LEU A 135 -10.48 8.05 0.41
C LEU A 135 -10.22 8.31 1.91
N THR A 136 -11.27 8.67 2.66
CA THR A 136 -11.18 8.87 4.11
C THR A 136 -10.81 7.58 4.82
N PHE A 137 -11.42 6.45 4.46
CA PHE A 137 -11.04 5.14 4.98
C PHE A 137 -9.57 4.84 4.71
N CYS A 138 -9.07 5.04 3.49
CA CYS A 138 -7.67 4.82 3.14
C CYS A 138 -6.72 5.72 3.95
N LYS A 139 -7.07 7.00 4.15
CA LYS A 139 -6.28 7.91 5.01
C LYS A 139 -6.22 7.40 6.45
N CYS A 140 -7.36 7.05 7.04
CA CYS A 140 -7.42 6.50 8.39
C CYS A 140 -6.61 5.20 8.52
N TYR A 141 -6.72 4.30 7.54
CA TYR A 141 -5.97 3.03 7.50
C TYR A 141 -4.45 3.26 7.44
N VAL A 142 -3.99 4.18 6.58
CA VAL A 142 -2.58 4.58 6.50
C VAL A 142 -2.11 5.14 7.84
N THR A 143 -2.84 6.11 8.40
CA THR A 143 -2.48 6.72 9.70
C THR A 143 -2.43 5.70 10.83
N ALA A 144 -3.37 4.75 10.88
CA ALA A 144 -3.38 3.68 11.88
C ALA A 144 -2.11 2.80 11.77
N ASN A 145 -1.74 2.35 10.57
CA ASN A 145 -0.55 1.52 10.38
C ASN A 145 0.76 2.26 10.73
N PHE A 146 0.90 3.54 10.35
CA PHE A 146 2.05 4.33 10.77
C PHE A 146 2.06 4.60 12.29
N SER A 147 0.89 4.69 12.93
CA SER A 147 0.81 4.80 14.40
C SER A 147 1.24 3.50 15.09
N CYS A 148 0.89 2.35 14.51
CA CYS A 148 1.38 1.05 14.97
C CYS A 148 2.90 0.93 14.85
N LEU A 149 3.49 1.40 13.74
CA LEU A 149 4.94 1.46 13.56
C LEU A 149 5.60 2.28 14.67
N VAL A 150 5.14 3.51 14.90
CA VAL A 150 5.69 4.36 15.96
C VAL A 150 5.54 3.69 17.32
N SER A 151 4.41 3.04 17.59
CA SER A 151 4.16 2.33 18.85
C SER A 151 5.09 1.11 19.01
N PHE A 152 5.42 0.43 17.92
CA PHE A 152 6.36 -0.69 17.91
C PHE A 152 7.81 -0.24 18.12
N SER A 153 8.21 0.89 17.53
CA SER A 153 9.56 1.45 17.66
C SER A 153 9.79 2.18 19.00
N LEU A 154 8.73 2.61 19.68
CA LEU A 154 8.79 3.42 20.90
C LEU A 154 9.56 2.76 22.06
N PRO A 155 9.37 1.46 22.40
CA PRO A 155 10.11 0.82 23.49
C PRO A 155 11.63 0.90 23.30
N MET A 156 12.12 0.75 22.07
CA MET A 156 13.55 0.86 21.75
C MET A 156 14.04 2.29 21.96
N ALA A 157 13.29 3.28 21.49
CA ALA A 157 13.63 4.69 21.68
C ALA A 157 13.67 5.06 23.18
N VAL A 158 12.71 4.59 23.97
CA VAL A 158 12.69 4.79 25.43
C VAL A 158 13.90 4.15 26.11
N LYS A 159 14.25 2.91 25.74
CA LYS A 159 15.44 2.22 26.29
C LYS A 159 16.72 3.01 26.02
N LEU A 160 16.94 3.45 24.78
CA LEU A 160 18.11 4.26 24.41
C LEU A 160 18.14 5.60 25.15
N PHE A 161 16.98 6.24 25.30
CA PHE A 161 16.88 7.50 26.04
C PHE A 161 17.25 7.33 27.51
N LEU A 162 16.73 6.28 28.17
CA LEU A 162 17.03 5.98 29.57
C LEU A 162 18.52 5.63 29.77
N GLN A 163 19.11 4.86 28.86
CA GLN A 163 20.55 4.55 28.87
C GLN A 163 21.41 5.81 28.66
N TYR A 164 21.00 6.71 27.77
CA TYR A 164 21.69 7.97 27.56
C TYR A 164 21.68 8.85 28.81
N GLN A 165 20.54 8.94 29.50
CA GLN A 165 20.42 9.70 30.76
C GLN A 165 21.27 9.11 31.88
N SER A 166 21.32 7.78 32.00
CA SER A 166 22.07 7.11 33.08
C SER A 166 23.58 7.08 32.86
N ARG A 167 24.07 7.39 31.66
CA ARG A 167 25.51 7.38 31.28
C ARG A 167 26.42 8.12 32.27
N VAL A 168 25.97 9.26 32.78
CA VAL A 168 26.79 10.12 33.67
C VAL A 168 26.84 9.57 35.10
N ALA A 169 25.82 8.83 35.53
CA ALA A 169 25.69 8.40 36.91
C ALA A 169 26.41 7.07 37.22
N THR A 170 26.61 6.21 36.23
CA THR A 170 26.96 4.80 36.49
C THR A 170 28.18 4.26 35.72
N ASN A 171 28.87 5.06 34.89
CA ASN A 171 29.91 4.56 33.97
C ASN A 171 29.43 3.36 33.13
N HIS A 172 28.11 3.22 32.91
CA HIS A 172 27.54 2.07 32.23
C HIS A 172 27.86 2.11 30.73
N THR A 173 28.43 1.02 30.24
CA THR A 173 28.44 0.67 28.82
C THR A 173 27.01 0.44 28.33
N TYR A 174 26.69 0.89 27.10
CA TYR A 174 25.38 0.67 26.50
C TYR A 174 25.08 -0.83 26.39
N ASP A 175 23.88 -1.25 26.79
CA ASP A 175 23.41 -2.61 26.54
C ASP A 175 22.92 -2.69 25.09
N VAL A 176 23.75 -3.31 24.26
CA VAL A 176 23.58 -3.52 22.82
C VAL A 176 22.98 -4.90 22.49
N SER A 177 22.53 -5.65 23.49
CA SER A 177 22.05 -7.03 23.32
C SER A 177 20.62 -7.13 22.76
N GLN A 178 19.85 -6.04 22.78
CA GLN A 178 18.45 -6.03 22.35
C GLN A 178 18.23 -5.09 21.16
N THR A 179 17.67 -5.62 20.08
CA THR A 179 17.26 -4.86 18.89
C THR A 179 15.73 -4.75 18.80
N MET A 180 15.19 -4.09 17.76
CA MET A 180 13.74 -3.93 17.58
C MET A 180 13.08 -5.21 17.07
N LEU A 181 13.75 -5.94 16.17
CA LEU A 181 13.22 -7.16 15.57
C LEU A 181 13.61 -8.39 16.38
N LEU A 182 12.74 -9.40 16.41
CA LEU A 182 13.10 -10.71 16.96
C LEU A 182 13.94 -11.48 15.94
N VAL A 183 15.26 -11.23 15.95
CA VAL A 183 16.21 -11.80 15.00
C VAL A 183 17.48 -12.30 15.69
N LYS A 184 18.10 -13.33 15.11
CA LYS A 184 19.45 -13.78 15.49
C LYS A 184 20.42 -13.45 14.36
N TYR A 185 21.20 -12.39 14.54
CA TYR A 185 22.23 -12.01 13.57
C TYR A 185 23.38 -13.04 13.54
N PRO A 186 24.01 -13.27 12.38
CA PRO A 186 25.15 -14.20 12.25
C PRO A 186 26.47 -13.64 12.80
N PHE A 187 26.43 -12.46 13.42
CA PHE A 187 27.56 -11.77 14.03
C PHE A 187 27.13 -11.19 15.38
N GLU A 188 28.09 -11.00 16.28
CA GLU A 188 27.85 -10.36 17.57
C GLU A 188 27.81 -8.84 17.42
N ILE A 189 26.86 -8.19 18.10
CA ILE A 189 26.77 -6.73 18.14
C ILE A 189 27.50 -6.27 19.40
N THR A 190 28.79 -5.97 19.28
CA THR A 190 29.62 -5.54 20.40
C THR A 190 29.82 -4.01 20.44
N ASP A 191 29.87 -3.38 19.27
CA ASP A 191 30.18 -1.96 19.13
C ASP A 191 28.91 -1.09 18.98
N THR A 192 28.93 0.11 19.56
CA THR A 192 27.82 1.07 19.44
C THR A 192 27.55 1.51 18.01
N SER A 193 28.58 1.57 17.16
CA SER A 193 28.44 1.92 15.73
C SER A 193 27.70 0.83 14.96
N THR A 194 28.08 -0.43 15.16
CA THR A 194 27.41 -1.61 14.57
C THR A 194 25.97 -1.68 15.04
N PHE A 195 25.73 -1.49 16.33
CA PHE A 195 24.38 -1.42 16.90
C PHE A 195 23.53 -0.33 16.24
N ALA A 196 24.06 0.89 16.09
CA ALA A 196 23.33 1.98 15.45
C ALA A 196 22.98 1.64 13.99
N ILE A 197 23.91 1.08 13.23
CA ILE A 197 23.66 0.65 11.84
C ILE A 197 22.56 -0.40 11.78
N VAL A 198 22.58 -1.39 12.68
CA VAL A 198 21.56 -2.44 12.75
C VAL A 198 20.18 -1.83 13.04
N ILE A 199 20.06 -0.98 14.07
CA ILE A 199 18.78 -0.32 14.39
C ILE A 199 18.27 0.53 13.24
N PHE A 200 19.14 1.29 12.56
CA PHE A 200 18.72 2.06 11.37
C PHE A 200 18.23 1.16 10.24
N LEU A 201 18.87 0.00 10.03
CA LEU A 201 18.46 -0.96 9.02
C LEU A 201 17.12 -1.62 9.36
N GLU A 202 16.92 -1.99 10.62
CA GLU A 202 15.65 -2.55 11.12
C GLU A 202 14.50 -1.54 10.99
N GLU A 203 14.69 -0.29 11.42
CA GLU A 203 13.69 0.77 11.29
C GLU A 203 13.37 1.07 9.81
N PHE A 204 14.40 1.12 8.95
CA PHE A 204 14.21 1.29 7.51
C PHE A 204 13.35 0.14 6.93
N LEU A 205 13.63 -1.10 7.31
CA LEU A 205 12.85 -2.26 6.87
C LEU A 205 11.40 -2.17 7.34
N LEU A 206 11.17 -1.81 8.61
CA LEU A 206 9.82 -1.64 9.17
C LEU A 206 9.02 -0.56 8.46
N VAL A 207 9.63 0.59 8.17
CA VAL A 207 9.01 1.67 7.38
C VAL A 207 8.63 1.16 5.98
N MET A 208 9.54 0.47 5.30
CA MET A 208 9.29 -0.07 3.96
C MET A 208 8.18 -1.13 3.96
N ASN A 209 8.14 -2.00 4.97
CA ASN A 209 7.10 -3.00 5.16
C ASN A 209 5.71 -2.35 5.29
N VAL A 210 5.59 -1.32 6.14
CA VAL A 210 4.35 -0.55 6.29
C VAL A 210 3.95 0.10 4.97
N VAL A 211 4.89 0.72 4.27
CA VAL A 211 4.63 1.34 2.95
C VAL A 211 4.13 0.30 1.95
N PHE A 212 4.74 -0.88 1.85
CA PHE A 212 4.29 -1.95 0.95
C PHE A 212 2.88 -2.45 1.30
N TRP A 213 2.59 -2.61 2.58
CA TRP A 213 1.26 -2.98 3.07
C TRP A 213 0.22 -1.95 2.67
N VAL A 214 0.40 -0.70 3.11
CA VAL A 214 -0.63 0.32 2.93
C VAL A 214 -0.79 0.68 1.45
N SER A 215 0.29 0.71 0.66
CA SER A 215 0.22 1.00 -0.77
C SER A 215 -0.58 -0.05 -1.54
N SER A 216 -0.41 -1.33 -1.19
CA SER A 216 -1.18 -2.44 -1.76
C SER A 216 -2.66 -2.30 -1.50
N ASP A 217 -3.01 -2.19 -0.23
CA ASP A 217 -4.39 -2.33 0.22
C ASP A 217 -5.21 -1.10 -0.19
N THR A 218 -4.62 0.09 -0.10
CA THR A 218 -5.26 1.34 -0.53
C THR A 218 -5.42 1.43 -2.05
N THR A 219 -4.41 1.01 -2.82
CA THR A 219 -4.51 0.95 -4.29
C THR A 219 -5.62 0.00 -4.72
N PHE A 220 -5.73 -1.16 -4.07
CA PHE A 220 -6.81 -2.09 -4.31
C PHE A 220 -8.19 -1.49 -3.98
N ALA A 221 -8.35 -0.98 -2.75
CA ALA A 221 -9.62 -0.43 -2.28
C ALA A 221 -10.11 0.71 -3.16
N GLN A 222 -9.22 1.64 -3.52
CA GLN A 222 -9.57 2.78 -4.35
C GLN A 222 -9.90 2.39 -5.78
N THR A 223 -9.14 1.48 -6.38
CA THR A 223 -9.39 1.00 -7.76
C THR A 223 -10.68 0.19 -7.86
N THR A 224 -10.93 -0.70 -6.91
CA THR A 224 -12.16 -1.50 -6.87
C THR A 224 -13.38 -0.62 -6.62
N THR A 225 -13.28 0.35 -5.70
CA THR A 225 -14.36 1.33 -5.48
C THR A 225 -14.63 2.12 -6.76
N HIS A 226 -13.58 2.64 -7.41
CA HIS A 226 -13.72 3.37 -8.68
C HIS A 226 -14.48 2.55 -9.72
N LEU A 227 -14.16 1.26 -9.86
CA LEU A 227 -14.88 0.36 -10.75
C LEU A 227 -16.35 0.21 -10.39
N CYS A 228 -16.65 -0.02 -9.10
CA CYS A 228 -18.02 -0.11 -8.64
C CYS A 228 -18.81 1.18 -8.94
N LEU A 229 -18.19 2.35 -8.78
CA LEU A 229 -18.80 3.63 -9.12
C LEU A 229 -19.09 3.75 -10.62
N GLN A 230 -18.14 3.34 -11.47
CA GLN A 230 -18.36 3.31 -12.93
C GLN A 230 -19.51 2.38 -13.33
N PHE A 231 -19.65 1.22 -12.67
CA PHE A 231 -20.80 0.34 -12.88
C PHE A 231 -22.12 0.94 -12.37
N LYS A 232 -22.11 1.69 -11.26
CA LYS A 232 -23.31 2.41 -10.78
C LYS A 232 -23.77 3.47 -11.79
N VAL A 233 -22.83 4.23 -12.37
CA VAL A 233 -23.13 5.20 -13.44
C VAL A 233 -23.73 4.47 -14.64
N LEU A 234 -23.05 3.45 -15.13
CA LEU A 234 -23.53 2.68 -16.29
C LEU A 234 -24.93 2.10 -16.07
N LYS A 235 -25.20 1.53 -14.89
CA LYS A 235 -26.52 0.97 -14.56
C LYS A 235 -27.62 2.03 -14.70
N ARG A 236 -27.38 3.23 -14.19
CA ARG A 236 -28.33 4.35 -14.27
C ARG A 236 -28.53 4.84 -15.70
N ASP A 237 -27.46 4.91 -16.49
CA ASP A 237 -27.54 5.32 -17.89
C ASP A 237 -28.37 4.30 -18.72
N ILE A 238 -28.22 3.01 -18.43
CA ILE A 238 -29.04 1.95 -19.01
C ILE A 238 -30.52 2.08 -18.59
N GLU A 239 -30.79 2.28 -17.30
CA GLU A 239 -32.17 2.47 -16.79
C GLU A 239 -32.86 3.67 -17.44
N LYS A 240 -32.12 4.76 -17.70
CA LYS A 240 -32.66 5.94 -18.40
C LYS A 240 -32.93 5.67 -19.87
N MET A 241 -32.03 4.97 -20.55
CA MET A 241 -32.22 4.59 -21.95
C MET A 241 -33.46 3.71 -22.13
N PHE A 242 -33.73 2.77 -21.23
CA PHE A 242 -34.95 1.95 -21.30
C PHE A 242 -36.25 2.77 -21.16
N ASN A 243 -36.18 3.97 -20.58
CA ASN A 243 -37.31 4.91 -20.47
C ASN A 243 -37.29 5.98 -21.58
N TYR A 244 -36.37 5.91 -22.54
CA TYR A 244 -36.21 6.87 -23.62
C TYR A 244 -36.88 6.38 -24.91
N GLU A 245 -37.90 7.09 -25.39
CA GLU A 245 -38.65 6.77 -26.62
C GLU A 245 -38.16 7.54 -27.86
N GLY A 246 -36.95 8.12 -27.82
CA GLY A 246 -36.44 8.91 -28.93
C GLY A 246 -35.81 8.08 -30.08
N PRO A 247 -35.65 8.69 -31.26
CA PRO A 247 -35.17 7.99 -32.47
C PRO A 247 -33.73 7.47 -32.36
N ASP A 248 -32.93 8.04 -31.46
CA ASP A 248 -31.51 7.70 -31.28
C ASP A 248 -31.27 6.56 -30.26
N GLY A 249 -32.32 5.93 -29.73
CA GLY A 249 -32.20 4.91 -28.67
C GLY A 249 -31.27 3.74 -29.00
N LYS A 250 -31.20 3.34 -30.28
CA LYS A 250 -30.31 2.26 -30.74
C LYS A 250 -28.82 2.64 -30.67
N GLU A 251 -28.48 3.87 -31.03
CA GLU A 251 -27.10 4.38 -31.01
C GLU A 251 -26.62 4.55 -29.56
N ILE A 252 -27.48 5.09 -28.69
CA ILE A 252 -27.21 5.23 -27.26
C ILE A 252 -27.03 3.84 -26.60
N LEU A 253 -27.88 2.87 -26.95
CA LEU A 253 -27.74 1.49 -26.47
C LEU A 253 -26.44 0.84 -26.94
N LEU A 254 -26.03 1.05 -28.20
CA LEU A 254 -24.74 0.56 -28.71
C LEU A 254 -23.56 1.14 -27.92
N GLN A 255 -23.58 2.45 -27.64
CA GLN A 255 -22.56 3.11 -26.82
C GLN A 255 -22.52 2.58 -25.39
N LEU A 256 -23.69 2.28 -24.78
CA LEU A 256 -23.77 1.69 -23.45
C LEU A 256 -23.26 0.24 -23.42
N VAL A 257 -23.59 -0.56 -24.44
CA VAL A 257 -23.07 -1.92 -24.60
C VAL A 257 -21.57 -1.91 -24.84
N GLU A 258 -21.05 -0.97 -25.63
CA GLU A 258 -19.62 -0.81 -25.86
C GLU A 258 -18.90 -0.38 -24.58
N ARG A 259 -19.44 0.58 -23.82
CA ARG A 259 -18.93 0.93 -22.48
C ARG A 259 -18.98 -0.24 -21.50
N HIS A 260 -20.05 -1.03 -21.52
CA HIS A 260 -20.14 -2.24 -20.70
C HIS A 260 -19.08 -3.26 -21.11
N ARG A 261 -18.86 -3.47 -22.41
CA ARG A 261 -17.79 -4.33 -22.94
C ARG A 261 -16.41 -3.76 -22.64
N GLU A 262 -16.19 -2.46 -22.63
CA GLU A 262 -14.93 -1.82 -22.20
C GLU A 262 -14.67 -2.09 -20.71
N LEU A 263 -15.68 -1.89 -19.85
CA LEU A 263 -15.60 -2.15 -18.40
C LEU A 263 -15.44 -3.65 -18.08
N LEU A 264 -16.08 -4.54 -18.85
CA LEU A 264 -15.92 -5.99 -18.75
C LEU A 264 -14.61 -6.48 -19.36
N ARG A 265 -14.13 -5.89 -20.45
CA ARG A 265 -12.79 -6.19 -21.01
C ARG A 265 -11.70 -5.75 -20.05
N TYR A 266 -11.95 -4.69 -19.29
CA TYR A 266 -11.14 -4.33 -18.13
C TYR A 266 -11.22 -5.41 -17.05
N ARG A 267 -12.28 -6.21 -16.89
CA ARG A 267 -12.27 -7.44 -16.06
C ARG A 267 -11.44 -8.58 -16.69
N ASP A 268 -11.49 -8.73 -18.01
CA ASP A 268 -11.04 -9.98 -18.67
C ASP A 268 -9.64 -9.97 -19.33
N ASN A 269 -9.13 -8.86 -19.91
CA ASN A 269 -8.02 -8.98 -20.89
C ASN A 269 -6.64 -8.34 -20.52
N PRO A 270 -6.54 -7.29 -19.67
CA PRO A 270 -5.26 -6.90 -19.05
C PRO A 270 -5.15 -7.26 -17.54
N LYS A 271 -6.25 -7.66 -16.91
CA LYS A 271 -6.38 -7.80 -15.44
C LYS A 271 -6.15 -9.19 -14.85
N ARG A 272 -5.94 -10.23 -15.66
CA ARG A 272 -5.50 -11.52 -15.12
C ARG A 272 -4.15 -11.44 -14.42
N VAL A 273 -3.36 -10.38 -14.65
CA VAL A 273 -2.20 -10.08 -13.81
C VAL A 273 -2.57 -9.08 -12.73
N PHE A 274 -3.20 -7.95 -13.02
CA PHE A 274 -3.42 -6.91 -12.00
C PHE A 274 -4.37 -7.32 -10.85
N LEU A 275 -5.54 -7.89 -11.15
CA LEU A 275 -6.48 -8.35 -10.12
C LEU A 275 -5.99 -9.65 -9.48
N LYS A 276 -5.35 -10.56 -10.24
CA LYS A 276 -4.71 -11.73 -9.61
C LYS A 276 -3.56 -11.30 -8.73
N THR A 277 -2.61 -10.49 -9.20
CA THR A 277 -1.48 -9.98 -8.42
C THR A 277 -1.94 -9.24 -7.18
N ILE A 278 -2.99 -8.43 -7.25
CA ILE A 278 -3.55 -7.81 -6.05
C ILE A 278 -4.27 -8.84 -5.16
N ILE A 279 -5.04 -9.78 -5.71
CA ILE A 279 -5.66 -10.86 -4.91
C ILE A 279 -4.58 -11.76 -4.27
N THR A 280 -3.47 -12.04 -4.95
CA THR A 280 -2.28 -12.77 -4.46
C THR A 280 -1.43 -11.89 -3.53
N MET A 281 -1.64 -10.57 -3.47
CA MET A 281 -1.11 -9.72 -2.41
C MET A 281 -1.95 -9.82 -1.13
N PHE A 282 -3.21 -10.29 -1.21
CA PHE A 282 -4.14 -10.41 -0.07
C PHE A 282 -4.20 -11.82 0.55
N PHE A 283 -3.81 -12.87 -0.18
CA PHE A 283 -3.70 -14.27 0.27
C PHE A 283 -2.25 -14.72 0.23
#